data_AF-A0A9P9XPH5-F1
#
_entry.id   AF-A0A9P9XPH5-F1
#
_cell.length_a   1.000
_cell.length_b   1.000
_cell.length_c   1.000
_cell.angle_alpha   90.00
_cell.angle_beta   90.00
_cell.angle_gamma   90.00
#
_symmetry.space_group_name_H-M   'P 1'
#
loop_
_entity.id
_entity.type
_entity.pdbx_description
1 polymer ?
#
loop_
_entity_poly.entity_id
_entity_poly.type
_entity_poly.pdbx_seq_one_letter_code
_entity_poly.pdbx_strand_id
1 'polypeptide(L)'
;MKQSFTFITAAFGVASANPHLAAAHLANPHFRRASPTEWTPAGPDDFRGPCPMMNTLANHGFISHDGKNLTKDVVVKGLQDGLNFGTDLGTLMFNMALIANPEPNATFFTLDQLNVHNVLEHDASLSRTDAAFGNNHVFNQSIFDESRAYWTKDTLDAQQLANSKLARQVTSRAFNPNYTFTATVENFSLGEVAAPIIVFGDMTAGTVNKTLVEYFFQNERLPAELGWVKKENAVTQEDILKVVEMIRNATVLTTGGAAEAPHRRMIRDLHTGLGLLSQ
;
A
#
# COMPACT_ATOMS: atom_id res chain seq x y z
N MET A 1 -52.47 -49.09 -18.35
CA MET A 1 -51.11 -49.40 -18.85
C MET A 1 -50.66 -48.30 -19.81
N LYS A 2 -49.99 -47.26 -19.30
CA LYS A 2 -49.25 -46.27 -20.10
C LYS A 2 -48.00 -45.89 -19.31
N GLN A 3 -46.86 -46.08 -19.95
CA GLN A 3 -45.50 -45.93 -19.41
C GLN A 3 -45.06 -44.46 -19.44
N SER A 4 -44.13 -44.14 -18.54
CA SER A 4 -43.41 -42.89 -18.32
C SER A 4 -42.82 -42.23 -19.57
N PHE A 5 -42.47 -40.94 -19.49
CA PHE A 5 -41.12 -40.40 -19.77
C PHE A 5 -41.03 -38.95 -19.28
N THR A 6 -40.23 -38.71 -18.24
CA THR A 6 -39.81 -37.36 -17.82
C THR A 6 -38.48 -37.06 -18.51
N PHE A 7 -38.44 -36.04 -19.37
CA PHE A 7 -37.20 -35.53 -19.95
C PHE A 7 -36.53 -34.58 -18.95
N ILE A 8 -35.31 -34.93 -18.52
CA ILE A 8 -34.39 -34.01 -17.83
C ILE A 8 -33.50 -33.40 -18.91
N THR A 9 -33.70 -32.12 -19.22
CA THR A 9 -32.78 -31.33 -20.03
C THR A 9 -31.71 -30.72 -19.13
N ALA A 10 -30.51 -31.30 -19.12
CA ALA A 10 -29.32 -30.67 -18.56
C ALA A 10 -28.74 -29.69 -19.60
N ALA A 11 -28.89 -28.39 -19.36
CA ALA A 11 -28.21 -27.37 -20.14
C ALA A 11 -26.79 -27.17 -19.60
N PHE A 12 -25.82 -27.85 -20.23
CA PHE A 12 -24.40 -27.50 -20.08
C PHE A 12 -24.13 -26.23 -20.90
N GLY A 13 -24.16 -25.07 -20.24
CA GLY A 13 -23.63 -23.84 -20.80
C GLY A 13 -22.11 -23.86 -20.72
N VAL A 14 -21.45 -24.31 -21.79
CA VAL A 14 -20.00 -24.21 -21.94
C VAL A 14 -19.66 -22.75 -22.25
N ALA A 15 -19.15 -22.01 -21.27
CA ALA A 15 -18.52 -20.73 -21.52
C ALA A 15 -17.23 -20.98 -22.33
N SER A 16 -17.29 -20.83 -23.65
CA SER A 16 -16.10 -20.91 -24.49
C SER A 16 -15.25 -19.65 -24.29
N ALA A 17 -14.29 -19.71 -23.38
CA ALA A 17 -13.19 -18.75 -23.38
C ALA A 17 -12.35 -19.04 -24.63
N ASN A 18 -12.32 -18.08 -25.57
CA ASN A 18 -11.57 -18.23 -26.81
C ASN A 18 -10.06 -18.27 -26.48
N PRO A 19 -9.35 -19.40 -26.72
CA PRO A 19 -7.95 -19.58 -26.31
C PRO A 19 -7.00 -18.55 -26.93
N HIS A 20 -7.37 -17.94 -28.06
CA HIS A 20 -6.61 -16.86 -28.68
C HIS A 20 -6.66 -15.53 -27.91
N LEU A 21 -7.77 -15.21 -27.23
CA LEU A 21 -7.87 -14.02 -26.39
C LEU A 21 -7.09 -14.20 -25.08
N ALA A 22 -7.11 -15.41 -24.50
CA ALA A 22 -6.30 -15.73 -23.32
C ALA A 22 -4.80 -15.64 -23.64
N ALA A 23 -4.36 -16.14 -24.79
CA ALA A 23 -2.97 -16.06 -25.23
C ALA A 23 -2.52 -14.63 -25.57
N ALA A 24 -3.40 -13.79 -26.14
CA ALA A 24 -3.08 -12.39 -26.43
C ALA A 24 -2.97 -11.52 -25.17
N HIS A 25 -3.76 -11.80 -24.12
CA HIS A 25 -3.60 -11.14 -22.81
C HIS A 25 -2.31 -11.57 -22.09
N LEU A 26 -1.87 -12.82 -22.26
CA LEU A 26 -0.59 -13.33 -21.73
C LEU A 26 0.64 -12.85 -22.52
N ALA A 27 0.45 -12.41 -23.76
CA ALA A 27 1.52 -11.87 -24.62
C ALA A 27 1.75 -10.36 -24.41
N ASN A 28 0.88 -9.69 -23.65
CA ASN A 28 1.08 -8.30 -23.29
C ASN A 28 2.05 -8.23 -22.09
N PRO A 29 3.28 -7.69 -22.25
CA PRO A 29 4.26 -7.62 -21.15
C PRO A 29 3.76 -6.79 -19.95
N HIS A 30 2.72 -5.97 -20.14
CA HIS A 30 2.07 -5.18 -19.09
C HIS A 30 1.29 -6.05 -18.08
N PHE A 31 0.78 -7.22 -18.50
CA PHE A 31 -0.03 -8.11 -17.66
C PHE A 31 0.64 -9.48 -17.52
N ARG A 32 1.38 -9.64 -16.42
CA ARG A 32 1.99 -10.92 -16.05
C ARG A 32 1.02 -11.76 -15.23
N ARG A 33 1.32 -13.06 -15.13
CA ARG A 33 0.58 -13.95 -14.24
C ARG A 33 0.80 -13.50 -12.78
N ALA A 34 -0.27 -13.08 -12.13
CA ALA A 34 -0.28 -12.76 -10.72
C ALA A 34 0.07 -13.99 -9.87
N SER A 35 1.12 -13.91 -9.04
CA SER A 35 1.53 -15.01 -8.17
C SER A 35 2.36 -14.53 -6.99
N PRO A 36 2.17 -15.08 -5.77
CA PRO A 36 3.01 -14.76 -4.63
C PRO A 36 4.41 -15.38 -4.73
N THR A 37 4.62 -16.40 -5.58
CA THR A 37 5.90 -17.10 -5.73
C THR A 37 6.66 -16.74 -7.00
N GLU A 38 5.97 -16.27 -8.04
CA GLU A 38 6.60 -15.76 -9.26
C GLU A 38 6.90 -14.26 -9.08
N TRP A 39 8.15 -13.86 -9.28
CA TRP A 39 8.61 -12.47 -9.15
C TRP A 39 9.51 -12.13 -10.33
N THR A 40 9.44 -10.90 -10.83
CA THR A 40 10.37 -10.38 -11.83
C THR A 40 10.77 -8.95 -11.46
N PRO A 41 12.05 -8.56 -11.59
CA PRO A 41 12.45 -7.18 -11.36
C PRO A 41 11.79 -6.23 -12.36
N ALA A 42 11.68 -4.96 -11.98
CA ALA A 42 11.34 -3.88 -12.90
C ALA A 42 12.39 -3.74 -14.01
N GLY A 43 11.95 -3.56 -15.25
CA GLY A 43 12.79 -3.18 -16.38
C GLY A 43 13.13 -1.68 -16.39
N PRO A 44 14.00 -1.23 -17.31
CA PRO A 44 14.43 0.17 -17.40
C PRO A 44 13.30 1.19 -17.65
N ASP A 45 12.22 0.75 -18.30
CA ASP A 45 11.07 1.61 -18.66
C ASP A 45 9.87 1.43 -17.72
N ASP A 46 10.01 0.61 -16.68
CA ASP A 46 8.95 0.32 -15.71
C ASP A 46 9.00 1.35 -14.58
N PHE A 47 7.83 1.84 -14.18
CA PHE A 47 7.70 2.80 -13.10
C PHE A 47 7.62 2.09 -11.76
N ARG A 48 8.36 2.62 -10.78
CA ARG A 48 8.32 2.22 -9.37
C ARG A 48 8.25 3.47 -8.51
N GLY A 49 7.67 3.31 -7.34
CA GLY A 49 7.34 4.39 -6.40
C GLY A 49 8.08 4.27 -5.07
N PRO A 50 7.76 5.14 -4.08
CA PRO A 50 8.32 5.05 -2.74
C PRO A 50 7.65 3.95 -1.91
N CYS A 51 6.49 3.44 -2.34
CA CYS A 51 5.74 2.41 -1.64
C CYS A 51 6.28 1.00 -1.98
N PRO A 52 6.96 0.31 -1.04
CA PRO A 52 7.53 -1.00 -1.32
C PRO A 52 6.45 -2.04 -1.65
N MET A 53 5.24 -1.90 -1.10
CA MET A 53 4.17 -2.86 -1.36
C MET A 53 3.63 -2.74 -2.79
N MET A 54 3.41 -1.52 -3.28
CA MET A 54 2.95 -1.34 -4.66
C MET A 54 4.00 -1.80 -5.68
N ASN A 55 5.29 -1.53 -5.40
CA ASN A 55 6.40 -2.07 -6.19
C ASN A 55 6.41 -3.61 -6.19
N THR A 56 6.21 -4.21 -5.01
CA THR A 56 6.12 -5.66 -4.84
C THR A 56 4.95 -6.23 -5.66
N LEU A 57 3.76 -5.65 -5.57
CA LEU A 57 2.59 -6.12 -6.33
C LEU A 57 2.81 -6.02 -7.85
N ALA A 58 3.51 -4.98 -8.33
CA ALA A 58 3.89 -4.88 -9.74
C ALA A 58 4.92 -5.95 -10.12
N ASN A 59 5.95 -6.17 -9.30
CA ASN A 59 6.97 -7.21 -9.52
C ASN A 59 6.39 -8.63 -9.57
N HIS A 60 5.29 -8.87 -8.83
CA HIS A 60 4.55 -10.12 -8.80
C HIS A 60 3.37 -10.21 -9.79
N GLY A 61 3.13 -9.15 -10.59
CA GLY A 61 2.06 -9.11 -11.59
C GLY A 61 0.64 -9.01 -11.04
N PHE A 62 0.46 -8.66 -9.76
CA PHE A 62 -0.88 -8.43 -9.17
C PHE A 62 -1.50 -7.11 -9.65
N ILE A 63 -0.66 -6.13 -9.96
CA ILE A 63 -1.02 -4.90 -10.69
C ILE A 63 -0.18 -4.83 -11.97
N SER A 64 -0.41 -3.81 -12.82
CA SER A 64 0.38 -3.60 -14.05
C SER A 64 1.88 -3.63 -13.74
N HIS A 65 2.61 -4.56 -14.37
CA HIS A 65 4.02 -4.81 -14.05
C HIS A 65 4.92 -3.61 -14.35
N ASP A 66 4.55 -2.83 -15.35
CA ASP A 66 5.24 -1.60 -15.75
C ASP A 66 4.94 -0.41 -14.83
N GLY A 67 4.09 -0.59 -13.80
CA GLY A 67 3.69 0.47 -12.88
C GLY A 67 2.87 1.60 -13.51
N LYS A 68 2.31 1.38 -14.72
CA LYS A 68 1.52 2.37 -15.46
C LYS A 68 0.04 2.04 -15.45
N ASN A 69 -0.78 3.06 -15.72
CA ASN A 69 -2.24 2.96 -15.86
C ASN A 69 -2.93 2.19 -14.70
N LEU A 70 -2.60 2.56 -13.46
CA LEU A 70 -3.19 1.96 -12.27
C LEU A 70 -4.58 2.55 -12.03
N THR A 71 -5.59 1.96 -12.67
CA THR A 71 -7.00 2.29 -12.48
C THR A 71 -7.53 1.70 -11.17
N LYS A 72 -8.73 2.14 -10.74
CA LYS A 72 -9.40 1.60 -9.56
C LYS A 72 -9.50 0.08 -9.59
N ASP A 73 -9.97 -0.49 -10.70
CA ASP A 73 -10.18 -1.92 -10.82
C ASP A 73 -8.86 -2.70 -10.74
N VAL A 74 -7.79 -2.18 -11.35
CA VAL A 74 -6.45 -2.78 -11.28
C VAL A 74 -5.94 -2.80 -9.85
N VAL A 75 -6.03 -1.67 -9.14
CA VAL A 75 -5.51 -1.54 -7.76
C VAL A 75 -6.34 -2.38 -6.79
N VAL A 76 -7.67 -2.28 -6.84
CA VAL A 76 -8.57 -3.04 -5.95
C VAL A 76 -8.36 -4.54 -6.13
N LYS A 77 -8.34 -5.01 -7.39
CA LYS A 77 -8.12 -6.43 -7.69
C LYS A 77 -6.73 -6.88 -7.25
N GLY A 78 -5.69 -6.09 -7.51
CA GLY A 78 -4.32 -6.44 -7.12
C GLY A 78 -4.13 -6.55 -5.61
N LEU A 79 -4.71 -5.62 -4.84
CA LEU A 79 -4.70 -5.66 -3.37
C LEU A 79 -5.49 -6.85 -2.82
N GLN A 80 -6.64 -7.17 -3.43
CA GLN A 80 -7.44 -8.34 -3.05
C GLN A 80 -6.71 -9.66 -3.34
N ASP A 81 -6.19 -9.81 -4.56
CA ASP A 81 -5.54 -11.05 -4.97
C ASP A 81 -4.20 -11.28 -4.26
N GLY A 82 -3.41 -10.22 -4.10
CA GLY A 82 -2.09 -10.28 -3.49
C GLY A 82 -2.11 -10.34 -1.97
N LEU A 83 -2.99 -9.56 -1.32
CA LEU A 83 -2.94 -9.33 0.14
C LEU A 83 -4.23 -9.72 0.87
N ASN A 84 -5.28 -10.10 0.14
CA ASN A 84 -6.62 -10.33 0.67
C ASN A 84 -7.23 -9.08 1.33
N PHE A 85 -6.97 -7.89 0.79
CA PHE A 85 -7.62 -6.67 1.25
C PHE A 85 -9.04 -6.59 0.68
N GLY A 86 -10.01 -6.25 1.53
CA GLY A 86 -11.40 -6.10 1.12
C GLY A 86 -11.60 -4.96 0.12
N THR A 87 -12.65 -5.05 -0.70
CA THR A 87 -12.96 -4.09 -1.78
C THR A 87 -13.03 -2.64 -1.30
N ASP A 88 -13.65 -2.40 -0.14
CA ASP A 88 -13.79 -1.06 0.42
C ASP A 88 -12.44 -0.48 0.86
N LEU A 89 -11.60 -1.31 1.47
CA LEU A 89 -10.24 -0.92 1.83
C LEU A 89 -9.40 -0.63 0.57
N GLY A 90 -9.47 -1.51 -0.43
CA GLY A 90 -8.78 -1.27 -1.71
C GLY A 90 -9.25 0.00 -2.42
N THR A 91 -10.56 0.29 -2.38
CA THR A 91 -11.14 1.52 -2.95
C THR A 91 -10.64 2.76 -2.20
N LEU A 92 -10.59 2.71 -0.87
CA LEU A 92 -10.05 3.78 -0.06
C LEU A 92 -8.57 4.05 -0.40
N MET A 93 -7.76 3.00 -0.47
CA MET A 93 -6.34 3.11 -0.84
C MET A 93 -6.13 3.68 -2.24
N PHE A 94 -6.94 3.26 -3.22
CA PHE A 94 -6.92 3.84 -4.55
C PHE A 94 -7.23 5.35 -4.53
N ASN A 95 -8.30 5.76 -3.84
CA ASN A 95 -8.67 7.17 -3.75
C ASN A 95 -7.59 8.02 -3.07
N MET A 96 -6.91 7.48 -2.06
CA MET A 96 -5.77 8.14 -1.42
C MET A 96 -4.59 8.29 -2.40
N ALA A 97 -4.31 7.28 -3.22
CA ALA A 97 -3.22 7.33 -4.21
C ALA A 97 -3.52 8.23 -5.42
N LEU A 98 -4.79 8.39 -5.79
CA LEU A 98 -5.23 9.10 -6.99
C LEU A 98 -4.81 10.58 -7.00
N ILE A 99 -4.68 11.22 -5.83
CA ILE A 99 -4.18 12.60 -5.68
C ILE A 99 -2.78 12.82 -6.25
N ALA A 100 -1.98 11.75 -6.39
CA ALA A 100 -0.65 11.84 -7.01
C ALA A 100 -0.70 12.13 -8.51
N ASN A 101 -1.83 11.85 -9.17
CA ASN A 101 -2.01 12.25 -10.56
C ASN A 101 -2.51 13.72 -10.61
N PRO A 102 -1.73 14.66 -11.15
CA PRO A 102 -2.10 16.08 -11.19
C PRO A 102 -3.20 16.40 -12.22
N GLU A 103 -3.55 15.45 -13.09
CA GLU A 103 -4.55 15.66 -14.13
C GLU A 103 -5.96 15.88 -13.54
N PRO A 104 -6.70 16.91 -14.00
CA PRO A 104 -8.07 17.12 -13.60
C PRO A 104 -8.96 15.91 -13.92
N ASN A 105 -9.74 15.45 -12.93
CA ASN A 105 -10.61 14.26 -13.07
C ASN A 105 -9.85 12.97 -13.42
N ALA A 106 -8.61 12.83 -12.97
CA ALA A 106 -7.84 11.60 -13.12
C ALA A 106 -8.64 10.37 -12.67
N THR A 107 -8.51 9.27 -13.43
CA THR A 107 -9.15 7.96 -13.14
C THR A 107 -8.12 6.85 -12.92
N PHE A 108 -6.85 7.19 -12.94
CA PHE A 108 -5.71 6.31 -12.75
C PHE A 108 -4.54 7.11 -12.19
N PHE A 109 -3.52 6.42 -11.69
CA PHE A 109 -2.21 7.00 -11.43
C PHE A 109 -1.11 6.07 -11.95
N THR A 110 0.15 6.49 -11.83
CA THR A 110 1.32 5.66 -12.08
C THR A 110 2.19 5.57 -10.83
N LEU A 111 3.00 4.52 -10.70
CA LEU A 111 3.90 4.42 -9.54
C LEU A 111 4.92 5.56 -9.49
N ASP A 112 5.33 6.10 -10.63
CA ASP A 112 6.27 7.24 -10.69
C ASP A 112 5.64 8.54 -10.15
N GLN A 113 4.34 8.75 -10.40
CA GLN A 113 3.62 9.91 -9.84
C GLN A 113 3.61 9.92 -8.29
N LEU A 114 3.75 8.76 -7.65
CA LEU A 114 3.87 8.68 -6.19
C LEU A 114 5.19 9.25 -5.66
N ASN A 115 6.20 9.49 -6.52
CA ASN A 115 7.50 10.03 -6.14
C ASN A 115 7.46 11.54 -5.85
N VAL A 116 6.35 12.23 -6.13
CA VAL A 116 6.24 13.67 -5.91
C VAL A 116 6.19 13.98 -4.42
N HIS A 117 7.20 14.73 -3.97
CA HIS A 117 7.35 15.12 -2.57
C HIS A 117 6.22 16.03 -2.09
N ASN A 118 5.77 15.80 -0.84
CA ASN A 118 4.69 16.52 -0.15
C ASN A 118 3.29 16.39 -0.76
N VAL A 119 3.05 15.35 -1.58
CA VAL A 119 1.68 14.95 -1.99
C VAL A 119 1.21 13.74 -1.18
N LEU A 120 1.96 12.65 -1.27
CA LEU A 120 1.81 11.45 -0.43
C LEU A 120 3.18 11.03 0.12
N GLU A 121 4.21 11.09 -0.73
CA GLU A 121 5.60 10.94 -0.31
C GLU A 121 5.98 12.05 0.69
N HIS A 122 6.77 11.67 1.70
CA HIS A 122 7.13 12.53 2.82
C HIS A 122 8.49 12.15 3.42
N ASP A 123 9.05 13.11 4.16
CA ASP A 123 10.29 12.94 4.92
C ASP A 123 10.18 11.87 6.03
N ALA A 124 11.34 11.49 6.57
CA ALA A 124 11.48 10.51 7.65
C ALA A 124 10.92 9.12 7.28
N SER A 125 11.08 8.72 6.03
CA SER A 125 10.75 7.38 5.55
C SER A 125 11.60 6.30 6.24
N LEU A 126 11.04 5.10 6.43
CA LEU A 126 11.73 3.96 7.06
C LEU A 126 12.87 3.39 6.21
N SER A 127 12.83 3.60 4.89
CA SER A 127 13.76 2.95 3.95
C SER A 127 14.15 3.83 2.76
N ARG A 128 13.67 5.07 2.68
CA ARG A 128 13.94 6.01 1.58
C ARG A 128 14.62 7.25 2.13
N THR A 129 15.50 7.82 1.33
CA THR A 129 16.14 9.11 1.65
C THR A 129 15.09 10.21 1.61
N ASP A 130 15.23 11.26 2.41
CA ASP A 130 14.39 12.46 2.25
C ASP A 130 14.67 13.14 0.91
N ALA A 131 13.66 13.79 0.33
CA ALA A 131 13.75 14.44 -0.98
C ALA A 131 14.84 15.52 -1.06
N ALA A 132 15.11 16.20 0.07
CA ALA A 132 16.16 17.21 0.17
C ALA A 132 17.58 16.69 -0.17
N PHE A 133 17.80 15.37 -0.12
CA PHE A 133 19.08 14.73 -0.39
C PHE A 133 19.11 13.93 -1.70
N GLY A 134 18.09 14.08 -2.56
CA GLY A 134 18.07 13.47 -3.90
C GLY A 134 16.94 12.46 -4.08
N ASN A 135 17.26 11.16 -4.02
CA ASN A 135 16.31 10.11 -4.38
C ASN A 135 15.42 9.67 -3.20
N ASN A 136 14.14 10.00 -3.27
CA ASN A 136 13.12 9.75 -2.24
C ASN A 136 12.28 8.48 -2.43
N HIS A 137 12.58 7.65 -3.42
CA HIS A 137 11.71 6.52 -3.78
C HIS A 137 12.42 5.18 -3.92
N VAL A 138 13.72 5.20 -4.26
CA VAL A 138 14.56 3.99 -4.29
C VAL A 138 14.92 3.56 -2.87
N PHE A 139 14.86 2.26 -2.62
CA PHE A 139 15.30 1.66 -1.36
C PHE A 139 16.74 2.07 -1.03
N ASN A 140 16.96 2.54 0.19
CA ASN A 140 18.26 2.94 0.72
C ASN A 140 18.61 2.08 1.93
N GLN A 141 19.62 1.21 1.78
CA GLN A 141 20.03 0.28 2.83
C GLN A 141 20.50 1.00 4.10
N SER A 142 21.22 2.12 4.00
CA SER A 142 21.69 2.86 5.18
C SER A 142 20.53 3.47 5.98
N ILE A 143 19.51 4.00 5.29
CA ILE A 143 18.29 4.51 5.94
C ILE A 143 17.51 3.36 6.59
N PHE A 144 17.42 2.23 5.90
CA PHE A 144 16.75 1.05 6.42
C PHE A 144 17.48 0.48 7.65
N ASP A 145 18.81 0.47 7.65
CA ASP A 145 19.62 0.03 8.79
C ASP A 145 19.45 0.92 10.03
N GLU A 146 19.27 2.24 9.85
CA GLU A 146 18.91 3.15 10.94
C GLU A 146 17.58 2.77 11.58
N SER A 147 16.59 2.39 10.77
CA SER A 147 15.29 1.91 11.27
C SER A 147 15.43 0.56 11.98
N ARG A 148 16.19 -0.37 11.40
CA ARG A 148 16.46 -1.71 11.95
C ARG A 148 17.22 -1.68 13.28
N ALA A 149 17.97 -0.62 13.57
CA ALA A 149 18.66 -0.48 14.86
C ALA A 149 17.69 -0.56 16.06
N TYR A 150 16.39 -0.30 15.84
CA TYR A 150 15.34 -0.38 16.86
C TYR A 150 14.57 -1.71 16.86
N TRP A 151 14.95 -2.66 16.01
CA TRP A 151 14.30 -3.97 15.84
C TRP A 151 15.13 -5.07 16.53
N THR A 152 15.18 -5.00 17.85
CA THR A 152 16.12 -5.79 18.68
C THR A 152 15.69 -7.23 18.90
N LYS A 153 14.43 -7.58 18.60
CA LYS A 153 13.88 -8.94 18.73
C LYS A 153 13.71 -9.62 17.37
N ASP A 154 13.47 -10.92 17.35
CA ASP A 154 13.12 -11.65 16.13
C ASP A 154 11.64 -11.50 15.77
N THR A 155 10.80 -11.24 16.77
CA THR A 155 9.42 -10.82 16.61
C THR A 155 9.30 -9.35 16.98
N LEU A 156 9.00 -8.51 16.00
CA LEU A 156 8.77 -7.09 16.17
C LEU A 156 7.39 -6.86 16.75
N ASP A 157 7.29 -5.89 17.66
CA ASP A 157 6.05 -5.40 18.24
C ASP A 157 5.79 -3.96 17.78
N ALA A 158 4.60 -3.44 18.05
CA ALA A 158 4.22 -2.07 17.74
C ALA A 158 5.25 -1.04 18.24
N GLN A 159 5.83 -1.28 19.43
CA GLN A 159 6.82 -0.39 20.03
C GLN A 159 8.11 -0.30 19.22
N GLN A 160 8.67 -1.42 18.77
CA GLN A 160 9.91 -1.41 17.97
C GLN A 160 9.70 -0.72 16.61
N LEU A 161 8.55 -0.93 15.96
CA LEU A 161 8.20 -0.26 14.71
C LEU A 161 8.01 1.25 14.94
N ALA A 162 7.28 1.63 15.98
CA ALA A 162 7.06 3.03 16.36
C ALA A 162 8.38 3.76 16.71
N ASN A 163 9.27 3.11 17.45
CA ASN A 163 10.59 3.65 17.79
C ASN A 163 11.45 3.88 16.54
N SER A 164 11.40 2.97 15.57
CA SER A 164 12.13 3.15 14.30
C SER A 164 11.65 4.38 13.53
N LYS A 165 10.33 4.63 13.48
CA LYS A 165 9.79 5.84 12.86
C LYS A 165 10.21 7.11 13.61
N LEU A 166 10.14 7.11 14.93
CA LEU A 166 10.55 8.25 15.74
C LEU A 166 12.04 8.58 15.54
N ALA A 167 12.90 7.56 15.48
CA ALA A 167 14.31 7.75 15.20
C ALA A 167 14.54 8.41 13.83
N ARG A 168 13.84 7.92 12.79
CA ARG A 168 13.87 8.53 11.46
C ARG A 168 13.42 9.98 11.47
N GLN A 169 12.37 10.34 12.23
CA GLN A 169 11.95 11.73 12.37
C GLN A 169 13.00 12.60 13.06
N VAL A 170 13.63 12.10 14.13
CA VAL A 170 14.70 12.82 14.83
C VAL A 170 15.88 13.08 13.90
N THR A 171 16.37 12.06 13.20
CA THR A 171 17.48 12.19 12.25
C THR A 171 17.12 13.11 11.09
N SER A 172 15.97 12.89 10.45
CA SER A 172 15.48 13.72 9.36
C SER A 172 15.40 15.19 9.78
N ARG A 173 14.77 15.50 10.92
CA ARG A 173 14.67 16.87 11.44
C ARG A 173 16.02 17.48 11.83
N ALA A 174 16.98 16.67 12.26
CA ALA A 174 18.31 17.16 12.66
C ALA A 174 19.18 17.54 11.45
N PHE A 175 19.03 16.86 10.32
CA PHE A 175 19.93 17.00 9.16
C PHE A 175 19.26 17.59 7.92
N ASN A 176 17.94 17.49 7.77
CA ASN A 176 17.19 18.03 6.65
C ASN A 176 16.73 19.47 6.98
N PRO A 177 17.34 20.52 6.37
CA PRO A 177 16.95 21.90 6.63
C PRO A 177 15.53 22.24 6.14
N ASN A 178 14.97 21.40 5.26
CA ASN A 178 13.65 21.57 4.66
C ASN A 178 12.64 20.54 5.20
N TYR A 179 12.89 19.96 6.39
CA TYR A 179 12.05 18.92 6.97
C TYR A 179 10.56 19.30 6.99
N THR A 180 9.73 18.48 6.35
CA THR A 180 8.26 18.59 6.37
C THR A 180 7.59 17.33 6.87
N PHE A 181 6.82 17.47 7.95
CA PHE A 181 6.00 16.38 8.50
C PHE A 181 4.74 16.94 9.16
N THR A 182 3.66 16.99 8.38
CA THR A 182 2.38 17.58 8.78
C THR A 182 1.50 16.58 9.53
N ALA A 183 0.43 17.06 10.17
CA ALA A 183 -0.54 16.18 10.84
C ALA A 183 -1.25 15.21 9.87
N THR A 184 -1.44 15.61 8.60
CA THR A 184 -1.96 14.73 7.56
C THR A 184 -0.97 13.60 7.25
N VAL A 185 0.31 13.93 7.13
CA VAL A 185 1.40 12.96 6.92
C VAL A 185 1.53 12.01 8.11
N GLU A 186 1.34 12.48 9.34
CA GLU A 186 1.39 11.63 10.54
C GLU A 186 0.38 10.47 10.46
N ASN A 187 -0.88 10.76 10.12
CA ASN A 187 -1.92 9.73 10.04
C ASN A 187 -1.62 8.70 8.94
N PHE A 188 -1.11 9.15 7.81
CA PHE A 188 -0.68 8.26 6.74
C PHE A 188 0.50 7.38 7.20
N SER A 189 1.51 7.98 7.83
CA SER A 189 2.72 7.26 8.21
C SER A 189 2.50 6.27 9.37
N LEU A 190 1.54 6.51 10.26
CA LEU A 190 1.13 5.49 11.23
C LEU A 190 0.57 4.24 10.54
N GLY A 191 -0.16 4.40 9.43
CA GLY A 191 -0.60 3.31 8.58
C GLY A 191 0.56 2.53 7.96
N GLU A 192 1.58 3.23 7.47
CA GLU A 192 2.79 2.61 6.91
C GLU A 192 3.58 1.81 7.95
N VAL A 193 3.73 2.37 9.17
CA VAL A 193 4.42 1.71 10.29
C VAL A 193 3.64 0.48 10.77
N ALA A 194 2.30 0.49 10.68
CA ALA A 194 1.45 -0.66 10.97
C ALA A 194 1.48 -1.73 9.87
N ALA A 195 1.78 -1.36 8.62
CA ALA A 195 1.65 -2.23 7.45
C ALA A 195 2.40 -3.57 7.55
N PRO A 196 3.63 -3.65 8.12
CA PRO A 196 4.31 -4.93 8.32
C PRO A 196 3.49 -5.93 9.17
N ILE A 197 2.85 -5.47 10.26
CA ILE A 197 1.98 -6.30 11.10
C ILE A 197 0.74 -6.73 10.32
N ILE A 198 0.12 -5.79 9.62
CA ILE A 198 -1.09 -6.02 8.83
C ILE A 198 -0.87 -7.09 7.78
N VAL A 199 0.23 -7.03 7.03
CA VAL A 199 0.45 -7.93 5.88
C VAL A 199 1.14 -9.23 6.29
N PHE A 200 2.19 -9.15 7.12
CA PHE A 200 3.07 -10.29 7.39
C PHE A 200 2.93 -10.85 8.81
N GLY A 201 2.24 -10.16 9.71
CA GLY A 201 2.26 -10.44 11.15
C GLY A 201 0.97 -11.04 11.72
N ASP A 202 0.79 -10.85 13.02
CA ASP A 202 -0.45 -11.10 13.77
C ASP A 202 -1.05 -9.75 14.17
N MET A 203 -2.22 -9.43 13.61
CA MET A 203 -2.91 -8.16 13.86
C MET A 203 -3.53 -8.06 15.25
N THR A 204 -3.85 -9.18 15.89
CA THR A 204 -4.38 -9.21 17.26
C THR A 204 -3.27 -9.02 18.27
N ALA A 205 -2.13 -9.69 18.06
CA ALA A 205 -0.97 -9.54 18.93
C ALA A 205 -0.19 -8.24 18.67
N GLY A 206 -0.37 -7.59 17.52
CA GLY A 206 0.39 -6.41 17.13
C GLY A 206 1.87 -6.74 16.87
N THR A 207 2.14 -7.91 16.29
CA THR A 207 3.51 -8.42 16.11
C THR A 207 3.79 -8.92 14.70
N VAL A 208 5.06 -8.94 14.29
CA VAL A 208 5.49 -9.46 12.98
C VAL A 208 6.88 -10.07 13.06
N ASN A 209 7.13 -11.15 12.30
CA ASN A 209 8.46 -11.73 12.20
C ASN A 209 9.42 -10.79 11.43
N LYS A 210 10.52 -10.39 12.08
CA LYS A 210 11.52 -9.46 11.54
C LYS A 210 12.06 -9.89 10.19
N THR A 211 12.34 -11.19 10.01
CA THR A 211 12.91 -11.73 8.76
C THR A 211 11.99 -11.49 7.57
N LEU A 212 10.65 -11.57 7.76
CA LEU A 212 9.69 -11.30 6.69
C LEU A 212 9.70 -9.82 6.30
N VAL A 213 9.84 -8.92 7.29
CA VAL A 213 9.90 -7.47 7.07
C VAL A 213 11.18 -7.08 6.33
N GLU A 214 12.33 -7.56 6.80
CA GLU A 214 13.63 -7.30 6.17
C GLU A 214 13.65 -7.80 4.73
N TYR A 215 13.21 -9.05 4.51
CA TYR A 215 13.11 -9.62 3.17
C TYR A 215 12.25 -8.77 2.24
N PHE A 216 11.06 -8.37 2.70
CA PHE A 216 10.13 -7.57 1.91
C PHE A 216 10.74 -6.22 1.49
N PHE A 217 11.31 -5.45 2.42
CA PHE A 217 11.85 -4.13 2.10
C PHE A 217 13.07 -4.21 1.17
N GLN A 218 13.96 -5.18 1.41
CA GLN A 218 15.22 -5.29 0.66
C GLN A 218 15.02 -5.83 -0.76
N ASN A 219 13.99 -6.65 -0.98
CA ASN A 219 13.77 -7.33 -2.26
C ASN A 219 12.55 -6.81 -3.03
N GLU A 220 11.69 -6.01 -2.39
CA GLU A 220 10.35 -5.66 -2.90
C GLU A 220 9.65 -6.90 -3.48
N ARG A 221 9.59 -7.93 -2.63
CA ARG A 221 9.12 -9.28 -2.93
C ARG A 221 8.31 -9.82 -1.75
N LEU A 222 7.20 -10.51 -2.05
CA LEU A 222 6.42 -11.23 -1.05
C LEU A 222 7.27 -12.40 -0.52
N PRO A 223 7.40 -12.58 0.81
CA PRO A 223 8.28 -13.58 1.41
C PRO A 223 7.68 -15.00 1.38
N ALA A 224 7.06 -15.39 0.27
CA ALA A 224 6.41 -16.70 0.11
C ALA A 224 7.40 -17.86 0.24
N GLU A 225 8.65 -17.68 -0.18
CA GLU A 225 9.72 -18.68 0.01
C GLU A 225 10.15 -18.83 1.48
N LEU A 226 9.82 -17.86 2.32
CA LEU A 226 10.00 -17.93 3.78
C LEU A 226 8.75 -18.47 4.49
N GLY A 227 7.76 -18.95 3.73
CA GLY A 227 6.53 -19.53 4.26
C GLY A 227 5.41 -18.53 4.53
N TRP A 228 5.56 -17.26 4.11
CA TRP A 228 4.45 -16.32 4.21
C TRP A 228 3.30 -16.70 3.26
N VAL A 229 2.09 -16.56 3.77
CA VAL A 229 0.85 -16.62 3.00
C VAL A 229 0.00 -15.39 3.33
N LYS A 230 -0.79 -14.93 2.36
CA LYS A 230 -1.77 -13.87 2.61
C LYS A 230 -2.78 -14.30 3.68
N LYS A 231 -3.44 -13.32 4.30
CA LYS A 231 -4.45 -13.57 5.34
C LYS A 231 -5.57 -14.46 4.81
N GLU A 232 -6.07 -15.36 5.66
CA GLU A 232 -7.22 -16.21 5.33
C GLU A 232 -8.50 -15.38 5.22
N ASN A 233 -8.75 -14.53 6.21
CA ASN A 233 -9.88 -13.60 6.21
C ASN A 233 -9.51 -12.30 5.52
N ALA A 234 -10.49 -11.70 4.83
CA ALA A 234 -10.31 -10.42 4.17
C ALA A 234 -9.96 -9.34 5.19
N VAL A 235 -8.88 -8.59 4.94
CA VAL A 235 -8.46 -7.47 5.78
C VAL A 235 -9.38 -6.29 5.54
N THR A 236 -10.02 -5.81 6.60
CA THR A 236 -10.97 -4.70 6.55
C THR A 236 -10.32 -3.39 7.00
N GLN A 237 -10.97 -2.27 6.73
CA GLN A 237 -10.54 -0.97 7.27
C GLN A 237 -10.50 -0.96 8.80
N GLU A 238 -11.43 -1.66 9.47
CA GLU A 238 -11.45 -1.76 10.93
C GLU A 238 -10.21 -2.47 11.48
N ASP A 239 -9.76 -3.53 10.81
CA ASP A 239 -8.54 -4.26 11.20
C ASP A 239 -7.30 -3.37 11.10
N ILE A 240 -7.20 -2.58 10.03
CA ILE A 240 -6.11 -1.59 9.85
C ILE A 240 -6.12 -0.60 11.01
N LEU A 241 -7.29 -0.03 11.33
CA LEU A 241 -7.41 0.98 12.38
C LEU A 241 -7.02 0.44 13.75
N LYS A 242 -7.34 -0.82 14.07
CA LYS A 242 -6.91 -1.47 15.33
C LYS A 242 -5.39 -1.53 15.44
N VAL A 243 -4.69 -1.92 14.37
CA VAL A 243 -3.21 -2.00 14.40
C VAL A 243 -2.58 -0.61 14.41
N VAL A 244 -3.12 0.34 13.64
CA VAL A 244 -2.68 1.74 13.67
C VAL A 244 -2.78 2.32 15.08
N GLU A 245 -3.84 2.00 15.81
CA GLU A 245 -4.02 2.43 17.18
C GLU A 245 -2.98 1.80 18.13
N MET A 246 -2.53 0.57 17.89
CA MET A 246 -1.41 -0.01 18.63
C MET A 246 -0.10 0.77 18.40
N ILE A 247 0.19 1.16 17.15
CA ILE A 247 1.36 1.99 16.83
C ILE A 247 1.24 3.36 17.52
N ARG A 248 0.08 4.00 17.41
CA ARG A 248 -0.20 5.32 18.02
C ARG A 248 -0.03 5.31 19.53
N ASN A 249 -0.44 4.24 20.21
CA ASN A 249 -0.30 4.13 21.66
C ASN A 249 1.13 3.81 22.11
N ALA A 250 1.96 3.26 21.22
CA ALA A 250 3.34 2.92 21.53
C ALA A 250 4.29 4.14 21.48
N THR A 251 3.96 5.19 20.73
CA THR A 251 4.80 6.39 20.67
C THR A 251 4.02 7.65 20.33
N VAL A 252 4.57 8.81 20.69
CA VAL A 252 4.11 10.11 20.20
C VAL A 252 5.04 10.52 19.06
N LEU A 253 4.52 10.51 17.83
CA LEU A 253 5.27 11.01 16.68
C LEU A 253 5.41 12.54 16.77
N THR A 254 6.53 13.07 16.31
CA THR A 254 6.80 14.51 16.36
C THR A 254 6.23 15.19 15.11
N THR A 255 5.10 15.87 15.26
CA THR A 255 4.43 16.62 14.18
C THR A 255 4.80 18.10 14.25
N GLY A 256 5.14 18.68 13.09
CA GLY A 256 5.54 20.08 12.95
C GLY A 256 7.05 20.31 12.73
N GLY A 257 7.35 21.16 11.73
CA GLY A 257 8.66 21.72 11.38
C GLY A 257 8.61 23.26 11.38
N ALA A 258 9.73 23.96 11.12
CA ALA A 258 9.85 25.40 11.37
C ALA A 258 8.71 26.26 10.74
N ALA A 259 7.90 26.86 11.64
CA ALA A 259 6.86 27.87 11.41
C ALA A 259 5.74 27.52 10.40
N GLU A 260 4.82 26.63 10.80
CA GLU A 260 3.44 26.71 10.29
C GLU A 260 2.79 28.00 10.84
N ALA A 261 2.50 28.95 9.96
CA ALA A 261 1.61 30.06 10.27
C ALA A 261 0.22 29.51 10.64
N PRO A 262 -0.50 30.10 11.61
CA PRO A 262 -1.74 29.52 12.13
C PRO A 262 -2.82 29.53 11.04
N HIS A 263 -3.05 28.39 10.40
CA HIS A 263 -4.19 28.22 9.51
C HIS A 263 -5.47 28.20 10.33
N ARG A 264 -6.28 29.24 10.14
CA ARG A 264 -7.64 29.39 10.67
C ARG A 264 -8.46 28.16 10.27
N ARG A 265 -8.81 27.31 11.25
CA ARG A 265 -9.73 26.18 11.06
C ARG A 265 -11.02 26.68 10.42
N MET A 266 -11.25 26.35 9.16
CA MET A 266 -12.58 26.39 8.57
C MET A 266 -13.09 24.95 8.56
N ILE A 267 -13.83 24.59 9.60
CA ILE A 267 -14.57 23.33 9.65
C ILE A 267 -15.68 23.45 8.60
N ARG A 268 -15.54 22.75 7.47
CA ARG A 268 -16.68 22.47 6.59
C ARG A 268 -17.28 21.14 7.05
N ASP A 269 -18.39 21.24 7.77
CA ASP A 269 -19.25 20.11 8.10
C ASP A 269 -19.73 19.43 6.80
N LEU A 270 -19.43 18.15 6.67
CA LEU A 270 -19.83 17.28 5.55
C LEU A 270 -21.14 16.54 5.84
N HIS A 271 -22.05 17.16 6.59
CA HIS A 271 -23.40 16.66 6.81
C HIS A 271 -24.41 17.77 6.58
N THR A 272 -24.98 17.83 5.37
CA THR A 272 -26.39 18.19 5.11
C THR A 272 -26.65 18.14 3.61
N GLY A 273 -27.06 16.96 3.13
CA GLY A 273 -28.01 16.90 2.03
C GLY A 273 -29.41 16.82 2.64
N LEU A 274 -30.20 17.90 2.51
CA LEU A 274 -31.65 17.87 2.27
C LEU A 274 -32.22 19.31 2.28
N GLY A 275 -32.80 19.70 1.14
CA GLY A 275 -33.97 20.57 0.98
C GLY A 275 -34.06 21.93 1.70
N LEU A 276 -34.22 23.00 0.93
CA LEU A 276 -35.54 23.64 0.75
C LEU A 276 -35.45 24.84 -0.21
N LEU A 277 -36.31 24.79 -1.23
CA LEU A 277 -36.80 25.93 -1.98
C LEU A 277 -37.41 26.96 -1.02
N SER A 278 -37.08 28.25 -1.17
CA SER A 278 -38.07 29.33 -1.17
C SER A 278 -37.46 30.69 -1.53
N GLN A 279 -38.22 31.37 -2.39
CA GLN A 279 -38.11 32.73 -2.97
C GLN A 279 -37.15 32.90 -4.15
#